data_AF-E0S6W5-F1
#
_entry.id   AF-E0S6W5-F1
#
_cell.length_a   1.000
_cell.length_b   1.000
_cell.length_c   1.000
_cell.angle_alpha   90.00
_cell.angle_beta   90.00
_cell.angle_gamma   90.00
#
_symmetry.space_group_name_H-M   'P 1'
#
loop_
_entity.id
_entity.type
_entity.pdbx_description
1 polymer ?
#
loop_
_entity_poly.entity_id
_entity_poly.type
_entity_poly.pdbx_seq_one_letter_code
_entity_poly.pdbx_strand_id
1 'polypeptide(L)'
;MAKNDLERSREDLESLAKRIIADHMRFVCADKALMLWNKRFPRHNESTNDGEFYSSIATRKRILSFIEKEKTDEAFRVCESLKLFDLGTESVALVKEALSKLVFVDLLRAERHTEAIKFARTFINDENENDKLFTLIGYKDVSDRRFLEIANIVRRESVVEALNKHLFKKEVGRELSLLSLALNHYNSILKYQRK
;
A
#
# COMPACT_ATOMS: atom_id res chain seq x y z
N MET A 1 45.02 -8.80 13.70
CA MET A 1 44.19 -9.08 12.51
C MET A 1 42.75 -9.41 12.89
N ALA A 2 42.47 -10.43 13.71
CA ALA A 2 41.11 -10.80 14.14
C ALA A 2 40.24 -9.68 14.76
N LYS A 3 40.84 -8.70 15.46
CA LYS A 3 40.11 -7.58 16.08
C LYS A 3 39.60 -6.56 15.05
N ASN A 4 40.37 -6.28 14.01
CA ASN A 4 39.99 -5.35 12.93
C ASN A 4 38.89 -5.95 12.03
N ASP A 5 38.88 -7.28 11.86
CA ASP A 5 37.84 -7.95 11.05
C ASP A 5 36.50 -8.02 11.80
N LEU A 6 36.52 -8.19 13.14
CA LEU A 6 35.34 -8.11 14.00
C LEU A 6 34.76 -6.69 14.07
N GLU A 7 35.62 -5.67 14.18
CA GLU A 7 35.20 -4.27 14.18
C GLU A 7 34.58 -3.87 12.83
N ARG A 8 35.19 -4.27 11.70
CA ARG A 8 34.61 -4.08 10.35
C ARG A 8 33.27 -4.79 10.17
N SER A 9 33.17 -6.05 10.59
CA SER A 9 31.90 -6.81 10.52
C SER A 9 30.78 -6.16 11.34
N ARG A 10 31.12 -5.56 12.48
CA ARG A 10 30.17 -4.83 13.32
C ARG A 10 29.70 -3.53 12.68
N GLU A 11 30.62 -2.76 12.07
CA GLU A 11 30.29 -1.55 11.31
C GLU A 11 29.37 -1.85 10.12
N ASP A 12 29.62 -2.95 9.41
CA ASP A 12 28.80 -3.41 8.30
C ASP A 12 27.38 -3.81 8.74
N LEU A 13 27.26 -4.54 9.86
CA LEU A 13 25.98 -4.92 10.44
C LEU A 13 25.18 -3.71 10.91
N GLU A 14 25.83 -2.74 11.56
CA GLU A 14 25.17 -1.51 12.00
C GLU A 14 24.70 -0.67 10.81
N SER A 15 25.52 -0.56 9.78
CA SER A 15 25.16 0.10 8.51
C SER A 15 23.95 -0.57 7.84
N LEU A 16 23.95 -1.91 7.78
CA LEU A 16 22.83 -2.67 7.25
C LEU A 16 21.55 -2.47 8.08
N ALA A 17 21.64 -2.56 9.39
CA ALA A 17 20.50 -2.33 10.29
C ALA A 17 19.91 -0.93 10.09
N LYS A 18 20.76 0.10 9.97
CA LYS A 18 20.31 1.47 9.69
C LYS A 18 19.53 1.58 8.37
N ARG A 19 19.99 0.89 7.33
CA ARG A 19 19.31 0.84 6.03
C ARG A 19 17.96 0.13 6.13
N ILE A 20 17.90 -0.99 6.83
CA ILE A 20 16.66 -1.76 7.05
C ILE A 20 15.61 -0.91 7.77
N ILE A 21 16.01 -0.21 8.84
CA ILE A 21 15.11 0.65 9.62
C ILE A 21 14.57 1.80 8.77
N ALA A 22 15.45 2.52 8.07
CA ALA A 22 15.05 3.64 7.21
C ALA A 22 14.11 3.18 6.08
N ASP A 23 14.41 2.05 5.43
CA ASP A 23 13.57 1.47 4.38
C ASP A 23 12.19 1.07 4.91
N HIS A 24 12.12 0.48 6.11
CA HIS A 24 10.85 0.15 6.73
C HIS A 24 10.03 1.40 7.09
N MET A 25 10.65 2.46 7.61
CA MET A 25 9.98 3.74 7.86
C MET A 25 9.38 4.34 6.58
N ARG A 26 10.06 4.19 5.43
CA ARG A 26 9.52 4.58 4.11
C ARG A 26 8.32 3.71 3.72
N PHE A 27 8.40 2.40 3.95
CA PHE A 27 7.31 1.48 3.66
C PHE A 27 6.03 1.79 4.45
N VAL A 28 6.15 2.09 5.74
CA VAL A 28 5.00 2.43 6.61
C VAL A 28 4.61 3.91 6.58
N CYS A 29 5.21 4.71 5.69
CA CYS A 29 4.97 6.14 5.55
C CYS A 29 5.22 6.98 6.83
N ALA A 30 6.19 6.58 7.66
CA ALA A 30 6.57 7.29 8.89
C ALA A 30 7.52 8.47 8.60
N ASP A 31 7.06 9.43 7.78
CA ASP A 31 7.77 10.64 7.34
C ASP A 31 8.54 11.38 8.45
N LYS A 32 7.86 11.69 9.56
CA LYS A 32 8.48 12.41 10.69
C LYS A 32 9.59 11.60 11.35
N ALA A 33 9.37 10.30 11.53
CA ALA A 33 10.36 9.40 12.13
C ALA A 33 11.57 9.24 11.21
N LEU A 34 11.33 9.08 9.90
CA LEU A 34 12.40 9.00 8.90
C LEU A 34 13.22 10.29 8.84
N MET A 35 12.57 11.46 8.91
CA MET A 35 13.28 12.74 8.95
C MET A 35 14.19 12.85 10.17
N LEU A 36 13.69 12.49 11.36
CA LEU A 36 14.50 12.46 12.58
C LEU A 36 15.64 11.42 12.49
N TRP A 37 15.35 10.26 11.89
CA TRP A 37 16.33 9.20 11.66
C TRP A 37 17.48 9.68 10.78
N ASN A 38 17.16 10.29 9.64
CA ASN A 38 18.16 10.79 8.68
C ASN A 38 18.97 11.96 9.27
N LYS A 39 18.38 12.79 10.14
CA LYS A 39 19.12 13.83 10.87
C LYS A 39 20.14 13.24 11.85
N ARG A 40 19.80 12.13 12.51
CA ARG A 40 20.67 11.46 13.49
C ARG A 40 21.75 10.60 12.83
N PHE A 41 21.44 10.02 11.68
CA PHE A 41 22.33 9.14 10.92
C PHE A 41 22.41 9.63 9.46
N PRO A 42 23.10 10.75 9.19
CA PRO A 42 23.25 11.27 7.85
C PRO A 42 23.99 10.25 6.97
N ARG A 43 23.48 10.04 5.76
CA ARG A 43 24.17 9.19 4.76
C ARG A 43 25.39 9.97 4.26
N HIS A 44 26.57 9.64 4.76
CA HIS A 44 27.82 10.11 4.17
C HIS A 44 27.89 9.60 2.73
N ASN A 45 27.85 10.50 1.74
CA ASN A 45 28.06 10.27 0.29
C ASN A 45 26.85 10.02 -0.62
N GLU A 46 25.61 10.15 -0.15
CA GLU A 46 24.48 10.17 -1.08
C GLU A 46 23.96 11.62 -1.21
N SER A 47 24.12 12.22 -2.39
CA SER A 47 23.36 13.40 -2.79
C SER A 47 21.90 12.97 -3.03
N THR A 48 21.18 12.60 -1.97
CA THR A 48 19.76 12.29 -2.09
C THR A 48 18.99 13.58 -2.24
N ASN A 49 18.22 13.65 -3.33
CA ASN A 49 17.21 14.66 -3.56
C ASN A 49 16.07 14.42 -2.54
N ASP A 50 16.33 14.72 -1.27
CA ASP A 50 15.48 14.40 -0.13
C ASP A 50 14.04 14.89 -0.33
N GLY A 51 13.87 16.02 -1.05
CA GLY A 51 12.56 16.56 -1.41
C GLY A 51 11.67 15.62 -2.22
N GLU A 52 12.24 14.81 -3.13
CA GLU A 52 11.48 13.84 -3.93
C GLU A 52 11.06 12.62 -3.10
N PHE A 53 11.90 12.17 -2.17
CA PHE A 53 11.52 11.08 -1.26
C PHE A 53 10.38 11.50 -0.31
N TYR A 54 10.47 12.72 0.25
CA TYR A 54 9.42 13.22 1.14
C TYR A 54 8.11 13.49 0.39
N SER A 55 8.17 13.93 -0.88
CA SER A 55 6.97 14.12 -1.70
C SER A 55 6.30 12.79 -2.05
N SER A 56 7.05 11.73 -2.32
CA SER A 56 6.51 10.37 -2.53
C SER A 56 5.81 9.83 -1.29
N ILE A 57 6.47 9.90 -0.12
CA ILE A 57 5.90 9.44 1.15
C ILE A 57 4.65 10.25 1.51
N ALA A 58 4.68 11.58 1.35
CA ALA A 58 3.53 12.43 1.60
C ALA A 58 2.34 12.08 0.69
N THR A 59 2.59 11.80 -0.58
CA THR A 59 1.57 11.37 -1.54
C THR A 59 0.96 10.03 -1.14
N ARG A 60 1.79 9.03 -0.83
CA ARG A 60 1.33 7.72 -0.36
C ARG A 60 0.50 7.84 0.91
N LYS A 61 0.99 8.59 1.91
CA LYS A 61 0.28 8.86 3.17
C LYS A 61 -1.07 9.53 2.94
N ARG A 62 -1.15 10.48 2.01
CA ARG A 62 -2.40 11.15 1.63
C ARG A 62 -3.41 10.16 1.02
N ILE A 63 -2.97 9.32 0.07
CA ILE A 63 -3.80 8.30 -0.56
C ILE A 63 -4.34 7.32 0.49
N LEU A 64 -3.48 6.78 1.35
CA LEU A 64 -3.89 5.83 2.39
C LEU A 64 -4.86 6.48 3.39
N SER A 65 -4.61 7.73 3.79
CA SER A 65 -5.51 8.46 4.69
C SER A 65 -6.91 8.70 4.09
N PHE A 66 -7.02 8.89 2.77
CA PHE A 66 -8.32 8.99 2.12
C PHE A 66 -9.10 7.67 2.22
N ILE A 67 -8.43 6.54 2.03
CA ILE A 67 -9.07 5.22 2.12
C ILE A 67 -9.50 4.92 3.56
N GLU A 68 -8.68 5.25 4.55
CA GLU A 68 -9.01 5.10 5.98
C GLU A 68 -10.23 5.94 6.38
N LYS A 69 -10.40 7.12 5.79
CA LYS A 69 -11.52 8.03 6.03
C LYS A 69 -12.73 7.76 5.12
N GLU A 70 -12.76 6.62 4.44
CA GLU A 70 -13.83 6.21 3.51
C GLU A 70 -14.05 7.19 2.34
N LYS A 71 -13.03 7.98 2.01
CA LYS A 71 -12.97 8.87 0.85
C LYS A 71 -12.22 8.20 -0.30
N THR A 72 -12.54 6.93 -0.55
CA THR A 72 -11.77 6.09 -1.49
C THR A 72 -11.87 6.62 -2.93
N ASP A 73 -12.95 7.31 -3.30
CA ASP A 73 -13.07 7.98 -4.60
C ASP A 73 -12.03 9.11 -4.77
N GLU A 74 -11.75 9.89 -3.73
CA GLU A 74 -10.66 10.87 -3.74
C GLU A 74 -9.29 10.18 -3.90
N ALA A 75 -9.07 9.06 -3.20
CA ALA A 75 -7.85 8.27 -3.32
C ALA A 75 -7.63 7.76 -4.75
N PHE A 76 -8.69 7.21 -5.36
CA PHE A 76 -8.67 6.68 -6.72
C PHE A 76 -8.33 7.77 -7.75
N ARG A 77 -8.94 8.96 -7.64
CA ARG A 77 -8.65 10.09 -8.53
C ARG A 77 -7.20 10.55 -8.44
N VAL A 78 -6.62 10.58 -7.23
CA VAL A 78 -5.19 10.90 -7.06
C VAL A 78 -4.34 9.86 -7.79
N CYS A 79 -4.64 8.57 -7.61
CA CYS A 79 -3.91 7.49 -8.27
C CYS A 79 -3.99 7.56 -9.81
N GLU A 80 -5.18 7.83 -10.38
CA GLU A 80 -5.35 8.03 -11.83
C GLU A 80 -4.60 9.26 -12.33
N SER A 81 -4.73 10.40 -11.64
CA SER A 81 -4.08 11.66 -12.05
C SER A 81 -2.56 11.58 -12.08
N LEU A 82 -1.99 10.82 -11.15
CA LEU A 82 -0.55 10.58 -11.04
C LEU A 82 -0.10 9.35 -11.82
N LYS A 83 -0.98 8.75 -12.64
CA LYS A 83 -0.67 7.59 -13.49
C LYS A 83 -0.05 6.45 -12.69
N LEU A 84 -0.56 6.23 -11.47
CA LEU A 84 -0.03 5.22 -10.56
C LEU A 84 -0.35 3.80 -11.03
N PHE A 85 -1.26 3.63 -11.98
CA PHE A 85 -1.64 2.34 -12.56
C PHE A 85 -1.00 2.02 -13.92
N ASP A 86 -0.10 2.86 -14.43
CA ASP A 86 0.43 2.75 -15.81
C ASP A 86 1.55 1.69 -15.97
N LEU A 87 1.78 0.83 -14.97
CA LEU A 87 2.87 -0.14 -14.99
C LEU A 87 2.58 -1.39 -15.85
N GLY A 88 1.38 -1.54 -16.42
CA GLY A 88 1.07 -2.54 -17.46
C GLY A 88 1.22 -4.01 -17.03
N THR A 89 1.31 -4.31 -15.73
CA THR A 89 1.41 -5.68 -15.22
C THR A 89 0.08 -6.13 -14.62
N GLU A 90 -0.18 -7.44 -14.63
CA GLU A 90 -1.40 -8.06 -14.09
C GLU A 90 -1.66 -7.66 -12.63
N SER A 91 -0.61 -7.60 -11.80
CA SER A 91 -0.69 -7.13 -10.42
C SER A 91 -1.29 -5.73 -10.29
N VAL A 92 -1.03 -4.84 -11.25
CA VAL A 92 -1.51 -3.46 -11.25
C VAL A 92 -2.99 -3.39 -11.59
N ALA A 93 -3.44 -4.22 -12.54
CA ALA A 93 -4.85 -4.38 -12.86
C ALA A 93 -5.64 -4.87 -11.65
N LEU A 94 -5.11 -5.84 -10.90
CA LEU A 94 -5.71 -6.33 -9.67
C LEU A 94 -5.79 -5.26 -8.57
N VAL A 95 -4.76 -4.43 -8.39
CA VAL A 95 -4.82 -3.33 -7.41
C VAL A 95 -5.83 -2.26 -7.83
N LYS A 96 -5.88 -1.90 -9.12
CA LYS A 96 -6.86 -0.94 -9.64
C LYS A 96 -8.27 -1.47 -9.47
N GLU A 97 -8.52 -2.73 -9.81
CA GLU A 97 -9.82 -3.39 -9.64
C GLU A 97 -10.24 -3.44 -8.16
N ALA A 98 -9.35 -3.87 -7.26
CA ALA A 98 -9.65 -3.94 -5.83
C ALA A 98 -9.99 -2.55 -5.25
N LEU A 99 -9.26 -1.51 -5.66
CA LEU A 99 -9.57 -0.14 -5.27
C LEU A 99 -10.90 0.34 -5.87
N SER A 100 -11.18 0.06 -7.15
CA SER A 100 -12.45 0.39 -7.80
C SER A 100 -13.65 -0.22 -7.08
N LYS A 101 -13.54 -1.50 -6.67
CA LYS A 101 -14.60 -2.19 -5.91
C LYS A 101 -14.83 -1.53 -4.55
N LEU A 102 -13.76 -1.10 -3.88
CA LEU A 102 -13.87 -0.38 -2.60
C LEU A 102 -14.50 1.01 -2.78
N VAL A 103 -14.13 1.74 -3.84
CA VAL A 103 -14.79 3.02 -4.19
C VAL A 103 -16.29 2.81 -4.35
N PHE A 104 -16.69 1.79 -5.08
CA PHE A 104 -18.09 1.47 -5.31
C PHE A 104 -18.84 1.21 -4.00
N VAL A 105 -18.28 0.39 -3.10
CA VAL A 105 -18.86 0.12 -1.78
C VAL A 105 -18.98 1.41 -0.94
N ASP A 106 -17.94 2.24 -0.91
CA ASP A 106 -17.94 3.48 -0.13
C ASP A 106 -18.95 4.51 -0.66
N LEU A 107 -19.11 4.60 -1.98
CA LEU A 107 -20.14 5.45 -2.59
C LEU A 107 -21.55 4.98 -2.23
N LEU A 108 -21.81 3.68 -2.21
CA LEU A 108 -23.10 3.14 -1.77
C LEU A 108 -23.36 3.40 -0.28
N ARG A 109 -22.35 3.20 0.59
CA ARG A 109 -22.44 3.52 2.02
C ARG A 109 -22.72 4.98 2.30
N ALA A 110 -22.21 5.88 1.45
CA ALA A 110 -22.47 7.30 1.49
C ALA A 110 -23.80 7.72 0.80
N GLU A 111 -24.66 6.75 0.45
CA GLU A 111 -25.94 6.95 -0.27
C GLU A 111 -25.82 7.59 -1.66
N ARG A 112 -24.60 7.67 -2.22
CA ARG A 112 -24.28 8.25 -3.54
C ARG A 112 -24.48 7.24 -4.67
N HIS A 113 -25.66 6.64 -4.74
CA HIS A 113 -25.99 5.53 -5.67
C HIS A 113 -25.73 5.85 -7.15
N THR A 114 -26.18 7.02 -7.62
CA THR A 114 -25.98 7.45 -9.01
C THR A 114 -24.50 7.56 -9.37
N GLU A 115 -23.67 8.01 -8.43
CA GLU A 115 -22.23 8.11 -8.63
C GLU A 115 -21.56 6.74 -8.60
N ALA A 116 -21.99 5.85 -7.70
CA ALA A 116 -21.52 4.46 -7.64
C ALA A 116 -21.74 3.74 -8.97
N ILE A 117 -22.95 3.85 -9.54
CA ILE A 117 -23.30 3.22 -10.83
C ILE A 117 -22.46 3.80 -11.97
N LYS A 118 -22.32 5.13 -12.04
CA LYS A 118 -21.49 5.78 -13.07
C LYS A 118 -20.02 5.36 -12.96
N PHE A 119 -19.50 5.31 -11.73
CA PHE A 119 -18.12 4.89 -11.46
C PHE A 119 -17.91 3.43 -11.89
N ALA A 120 -18.81 2.53 -11.50
CA ALA A 120 -18.68 1.11 -11.80
C ALA A 120 -18.66 0.84 -13.31
N ARG A 121 -19.57 1.47 -14.07
CA ARG A 121 -19.58 1.38 -15.55
C ARG A 121 -18.27 1.82 -16.21
N THR A 122 -17.50 2.67 -15.55
CA THR A 122 -16.26 3.23 -16.12
C THR A 122 -15.03 2.41 -15.72
N PHE A 123 -15.01 1.84 -14.51
CA PHE A 123 -13.79 1.34 -13.88
C PHE A 123 -13.87 -0.07 -13.30
N ILE A 124 -15.02 -0.73 -13.36
CA ILE A 124 -15.20 -2.13 -12.97
C ILE A 124 -15.52 -2.91 -14.25
N ASN A 125 -14.72 -3.93 -14.55
CA ASN A 125 -14.82 -4.67 -15.80
C ASN A 125 -16.08 -5.55 -15.81
N ASP A 126 -16.91 -5.42 -16.85
CA ASP A 126 -18.20 -6.13 -16.98
C ASP A 126 -18.01 -7.65 -17.23
N GLU A 127 -16.81 -8.13 -17.59
CA GLU A 127 -16.56 -9.56 -17.80
C GLU A 127 -16.79 -10.44 -16.55
N ASN A 128 -16.93 -9.82 -15.37
CA ASN A 128 -17.39 -10.44 -14.14
C ASN A 128 -18.85 -10.07 -13.83
N GLU A 129 -19.78 -10.27 -14.78
CA GLU A 129 -21.23 -10.01 -14.61
C GLU A 129 -21.84 -10.68 -13.35
N ASN A 130 -21.16 -11.69 -12.79
CA ASN A 130 -21.54 -12.38 -11.55
C ASN A 130 -20.98 -11.78 -10.26
N ASP A 131 -20.38 -10.59 -10.29
CA ASP A 131 -19.90 -9.96 -9.06
C ASP A 131 -21.09 -9.58 -8.16
N LYS A 132 -21.23 -10.33 -7.06
CA LYS A 132 -22.27 -10.11 -6.03
C LYS A 132 -22.31 -8.66 -5.55
N LEU A 133 -21.22 -7.90 -5.69
CA LEU A 133 -21.17 -6.48 -5.38
C LEU A 133 -22.24 -5.67 -6.11
N PHE A 134 -22.55 -5.95 -7.37
CA PHE A 134 -23.56 -5.16 -8.10
C PHE A 134 -24.97 -5.29 -7.51
N THR A 135 -25.25 -6.40 -6.81
CA THR A 135 -26.53 -6.58 -6.10
C THR A 135 -26.74 -5.55 -4.99
N LEU A 136 -25.66 -4.95 -4.47
CA LEU A 136 -25.73 -3.91 -3.43
C LEU A 136 -26.53 -2.68 -3.87
N ILE A 137 -26.64 -2.40 -5.17
CA ILE A 137 -27.43 -1.28 -5.72
C ILE A 137 -28.92 -1.41 -5.38
N GLY A 138 -29.42 -2.65 -5.24
CA GLY A 138 -30.83 -2.93 -4.97
C GLY A 138 -31.23 -2.79 -3.50
N TYR A 139 -30.26 -2.59 -2.59
CA TYR A 139 -30.54 -2.45 -1.16
C TYR A 139 -30.91 -1.01 -0.82
N LYS A 140 -32.00 -0.83 -0.07
CA LYS A 140 -32.45 0.48 0.41
C LYS A 140 -31.72 0.93 1.69
N ASP A 141 -31.31 -0.02 2.52
CA ASP A 141 -30.64 0.23 3.80
C ASP A 141 -29.24 -0.40 3.77
N VAL A 142 -28.22 0.43 3.94
CA VAL A 142 -26.80 0.01 3.99
C VAL A 142 -26.45 -0.70 5.30
N SER A 143 -27.33 -0.65 6.29
CA SER A 143 -27.23 -1.38 7.56
C SER A 143 -27.82 -2.80 7.46
N ASP A 144 -28.43 -3.17 6.33
CA ASP A 144 -28.95 -4.53 6.11
C ASP A 144 -27.80 -5.55 6.25
N ARG A 145 -28.06 -6.63 7.01
CA ARG A 145 -27.05 -7.66 7.28
C ARG A 145 -26.45 -8.24 6.00
N ARG A 146 -27.26 -8.46 4.96
CA ARG A 146 -26.79 -9.01 3.68
C ARG A 146 -26.00 -7.98 2.88
N PHE A 147 -26.37 -6.70 2.96
CA PHE A 147 -25.55 -5.62 2.41
C PHE A 147 -24.15 -5.64 3.03
N LEU A 148 -24.08 -5.68 4.37
CA LEU A 148 -22.81 -5.71 5.10
C LEU A 148 -21.98 -6.95 4.75
N GLU A 149 -22.60 -8.13 4.65
CA GLU A 149 -21.92 -9.36 4.29
C GLU A 149 -21.28 -9.29 2.90
N ILE A 150 -22.02 -8.80 1.90
CA ILE A 150 -21.53 -8.67 0.52
C ILE A 150 -20.48 -7.56 0.44
N ALA A 151 -20.71 -6.41 1.08
CA ALA A 151 -19.76 -5.30 1.11
C ALA A 151 -18.41 -5.71 1.74
N ASN A 152 -18.45 -6.56 2.77
CA ASN A 152 -17.26 -7.04 3.47
C ASN A 152 -16.42 -8.07 2.67
N ILE A 153 -16.89 -8.51 1.49
CA ILE A 153 -16.05 -9.24 0.53
C ILE A 153 -14.84 -8.38 0.14
N VAL A 154 -15.03 -7.06 0.02
CA VAL A 154 -13.95 -6.11 -0.25
C VAL A 154 -13.39 -5.59 1.07
N ARG A 155 -12.39 -6.30 1.60
CA ARG A 155 -11.74 -5.91 2.86
C ARG A 155 -10.85 -4.70 2.67
N ARG A 156 -11.18 -3.59 3.34
CA ARG A 156 -10.44 -2.32 3.27
C ARG A 156 -8.96 -2.52 3.60
N GLU A 157 -8.65 -3.30 4.63
CA GLU A 157 -7.28 -3.57 5.06
C GLU A 157 -6.46 -4.26 3.96
N SER A 158 -7.07 -5.21 3.26
CA SER A 158 -6.43 -5.92 2.15
C SER A 158 -6.18 -4.99 0.95
N VAL A 159 -7.12 -4.09 0.65
CA VAL A 159 -6.95 -3.08 -0.41
C VAL A 159 -5.84 -2.09 -0.05
N VAL A 160 -5.82 -1.60 1.19
CA VAL A 160 -4.77 -0.72 1.72
C VAL A 160 -3.40 -1.37 1.64
N GLU A 161 -3.29 -2.64 2.05
CA GLU A 161 -2.04 -3.39 1.98
C GLU A 161 -1.56 -3.56 0.53
N ALA A 162 -2.43 -4.01 -0.37
CA ALA A 162 -2.10 -4.21 -1.78
C ALA A 162 -1.68 -2.89 -2.45
N LEU A 163 -2.43 -1.81 -2.21
CA LEU A 163 -2.11 -0.49 -2.73
C LEU A 163 -0.79 0.03 -2.17
N ASN A 164 -0.54 -0.12 -0.86
CA ASN A 164 0.72 0.34 -0.27
C ASN A 164 1.94 -0.40 -0.87
N LYS A 165 1.84 -1.72 -1.05
CA LYS A 165 2.89 -2.54 -1.69
C LYS A 165 3.14 -2.09 -3.13
N HIS A 166 2.07 -1.85 -3.90
CA HIS A 166 2.16 -1.36 -5.28
C HIS A 166 2.82 0.01 -5.37
N LEU A 167 2.37 0.96 -4.54
CA LEU A 167 2.94 2.31 -4.51
C LEU A 167 4.41 2.31 -4.06
N PHE A 168 4.75 1.46 -3.08
CA PHE A 168 6.12 1.29 -2.64
C PHE A 168 6.99 0.65 -3.74
N LYS A 169 6.48 -0.35 -4.47
CA LYS A 169 7.17 -0.95 -5.62
C LYS A 169 7.48 0.08 -6.69
N LYS A 170 6.56 1.00 -6.97
CA LYS A 170 6.81 2.10 -7.91
C LYS A 170 7.93 3.04 -7.44
N GLU A 171 8.04 3.26 -6.13
CA GLU A 171 9.07 4.12 -5.53
C GLU A 171 10.45 3.45 -5.46
N VAL A 172 10.53 2.18 -5.03
CA VAL A 172 11.81 1.52 -4.70
C VAL A 172 12.09 0.24 -5.47
N GLY A 173 11.23 -0.16 -6.40
CA GLY A 173 11.35 -1.38 -7.22
C GLY A 173 10.97 -2.68 -6.52
N ARG A 174 10.49 -2.63 -5.26
CA ARG A 174 10.16 -3.80 -4.44
C ARG A 174 8.84 -3.62 -3.70
N GLU A 175 8.08 -4.69 -3.54
CA GLU A 175 6.75 -4.65 -2.90
C GLU A 175 6.81 -4.66 -1.37
N LEU A 176 7.94 -5.09 -0.79
CA LEU A 176 8.12 -5.25 0.64
C LEU A 176 9.36 -4.49 1.11
N SER A 177 9.28 -3.99 2.35
CA SER A 177 10.45 -3.44 3.02
C SER A 177 11.52 -4.52 3.24
N LEU A 178 12.77 -4.10 3.36
CA LEU A 178 13.89 -4.96 3.74
C LEU A 178 13.62 -5.71 5.04
N LEU A 179 12.97 -5.07 6.01
CA LEU A 179 12.60 -5.70 7.28
C LEU A 179 11.59 -6.83 7.06
N SER A 180 10.55 -6.58 6.27
CA SER A 180 9.55 -7.58 5.92
C SER A 180 10.18 -8.77 5.18
N LEU A 181 11.10 -8.52 4.26
CA LEU A 181 11.84 -9.57 3.54
C LEU A 181 12.72 -10.39 4.50
N ALA A 182 13.46 -9.74 5.39
CA ALA A 182 14.30 -10.42 6.38
C ALA A 182 13.46 -11.31 7.32
N LEU A 183 12.32 -10.81 7.80
CA LEU A 183 11.40 -11.57 8.65
C LEU A 183 10.80 -12.77 7.89
N ASN A 184 10.37 -12.58 6.64
CA ASN A 184 9.86 -13.67 5.82
C ASN A 184 10.90 -14.78 5.60
N HIS A 185 12.15 -14.38 5.33
CA HIS A 185 13.24 -15.33 5.18
C HIS A 185 13.53 -16.09 6.48
N TYR A 186 13.59 -15.38 7.61
CA TYR A 186 13.78 -15.98 8.94
C TYR A 186 12.67 -16.99 9.28
N ASN A 187 11.40 -16.61 9.06
CA ASN A 187 10.25 -17.49 9.29
C ASN A 187 10.27 -18.72 8.38
N SER A 188 10.72 -18.57 7.13
CA SER A 188 10.92 -19.69 6.22
C SER A 188 11.94 -20.69 6.80
N ILE A 189 13.12 -20.22 7.23
CA ILE A 189 14.15 -21.06 7.86
C ILE A 189 13.60 -21.79 9.09
N LEU A 190 12.90 -21.08 9.98
CA LEU A 190 12.29 -21.70 11.17
C LEU A 190 11.30 -22.81 10.79
N LYS A 191 10.50 -22.61 9.75
CA LYS A 191 9.56 -23.61 9.25
C LYS A 191 10.28 -24.85 8.71
N TYR A 192 11.42 -24.68 8.05
CA TYR A 192 12.25 -25.79 7.59
C TYR A 192 12.92 -26.55 8.73
N GLN A 193 13.38 -25.85 9.78
CA GLN A 193 14.03 -26.48 10.94
C GLN A 193 13.06 -27.23 11.88
N ARG A 194 11.76 -26.94 11.79
CA ARG A 194 10.70 -27.62 12.57
C ARG A 194 10.11 -28.83 11.83
N LYS A 195 10.64 -29.19 10.66
CA LYS A 195 10.36 -30.46 9.98
C LYS A 195 11.46 -31.46 10.29
#